data_AF-V5HGK1-F1
#
_entry.id   AF-V5HGK1-F1
#
_cell.length_a   1.000
_cell.length_b   1.000
_cell.length_c   1.000
_cell.angle_alpha   90.00
_cell.angle_beta   90.00
_cell.angle_gamma   90.00
#
_symmetry.space_group_name_H-M   'P 1'
#
loop_
_entity.id
_entity.type
_entity.pdbx_description
1 polymer ?
#
loop_
_entity_poly.entity_id
_entity_poly.type
_entity_poly.pdbx_seq_one_letter_code
_entity_poly.pdbx_strand_id
1 'polypeptide(L)'
;MSNAEEQENELLVLESIFDASIFSVDKGQPPTGHFLACVTLPKPFYVLIPKVNAPGEMEDLGVEYLPPIRLDFELPETYPSESPPSFCISCPWLTLRELERLSLALDQCWQREPNVVVLYRWMKLLQDEALEHLQLETNHSLKPLVQDLAWLPSRPGEWRKRCFQSRGKLQYDCRCFKEWLDHRQLAPMLREYNAQEKRRVFDSEWLTCQVCLTSKLGREFEPLVGCGHPFCRECLEQHFRIQVESGATLCCPQEGCTAQALPTQVKALVGEALGTRYEEHLLSQYLASQADLTYCPRLQCQQAVVTEPDLPM
;
A
#
# COMPACT_ATOMS: atom_id res chain seq x y z
N MET A 1 -26.56 27.67 19.53
CA MET A 1 -26.88 27.74 18.09
C MET A 1 -27.88 26.63 17.81
N SER A 2 -28.49 26.55 16.64
CA SER A 2 -29.30 25.37 16.30
C SER A 2 -28.38 24.17 15.99
N ASN A 3 -28.85 22.95 16.20
CA ASN A 3 -28.12 21.73 15.80
C ASN A 3 -27.70 21.78 14.32
N ALA A 4 -28.58 22.25 13.43
CA ALA A 4 -28.30 22.38 12.01
C ALA A 4 -27.15 23.37 11.72
N GLU A 5 -27.11 24.51 12.41
CA GLU A 5 -26.01 25.47 12.28
C GLU A 5 -24.69 24.89 12.79
N GLU A 6 -24.70 24.16 13.91
CA GLU A 6 -23.48 23.55 14.47
C GLU A 6 -22.94 22.43 13.57
N GLN A 7 -23.83 21.62 12.99
CA GLN A 7 -23.49 20.62 11.97
C GLN A 7 -22.85 21.26 10.74
N GLU A 8 -23.48 22.29 10.16
CA GLU A 8 -22.96 22.96 8.97
C GLU A 8 -21.58 23.57 9.23
N ASN A 9 -21.40 24.21 10.39
CA ASN A 9 -20.12 24.79 10.78
C ASN A 9 -19.04 23.70 10.96
N GLU A 10 -19.34 22.58 11.61
CA GLU A 10 -18.38 21.47 11.75
C GLU A 10 -17.93 20.94 10.39
N LEU A 11 -18.89 20.71 9.48
CA LEU A 11 -18.60 20.18 8.15
C LEU A 11 -17.76 21.16 7.32
N LEU A 12 -18.08 22.45 7.34
CA LEU A 12 -17.30 23.49 6.65
C LEU A 12 -15.85 23.57 7.18
N VAL A 13 -15.68 23.47 8.50
CA VAL A 13 -14.35 23.43 9.10
C VAL A 13 -13.58 22.21 8.60
N LEU A 14 -14.19 21.03 8.59
CA LEU A 14 -13.54 19.80 8.13
C LEU A 14 -13.20 19.81 6.64
N GLU A 15 -14.09 20.32 5.79
CA GLU A 15 -13.86 20.52 4.35
C GLU A 15 -12.69 21.49 4.09
N SER A 16 -12.40 22.41 5.02
CA SER A 16 -11.26 23.34 4.92
C SER A 16 -9.93 22.76 5.42
N ILE A 17 -9.99 21.81 6.38
CA ILE A 17 -8.79 21.20 6.97
C ILE A 17 -8.28 20.04 6.12
N PHE A 18 -9.19 19.29 5.49
CA PHE A 18 -8.85 18.04 4.80
C PHE A 18 -9.16 18.13 3.31
N ASP A 19 -8.29 17.53 2.49
CA ASP A 19 -8.54 17.35 1.07
C ASP A 19 -9.78 16.49 0.82
N ALA A 20 -10.44 16.70 -0.32
CA ALA A 20 -11.64 15.95 -0.72
C ALA A 20 -11.41 14.43 -0.88
N SER A 21 -10.16 14.00 -0.99
CA SER A 21 -9.78 12.58 -0.99
C SER A 21 -9.80 11.95 0.40
N ILE A 22 -9.67 12.76 1.46
CA ILE A 22 -9.62 12.32 2.85
C ILE A 22 -10.98 12.49 3.53
N PHE A 23 -11.70 13.58 3.24
CA PHE A 23 -13.00 13.91 3.84
C PHE A 23 -14.01 14.27 2.75
N SER A 24 -15.19 13.66 2.78
CA SER A 24 -16.24 13.91 1.79
C SER A 24 -17.63 13.79 2.41
N VAL A 25 -18.54 14.68 2.02
CA VAL A 25 -19.87 14.83 2.60
C VAL A 25 -20.91 14.93 1.47
N ASP A 26 -22.02 14.23 1.64
CA ASP A 26 -23.26 14.41 0.89
C ASP A 26 -24.27 15.17 1.76
N LYS A 27 -24.68 16.36 1.29
CA LYS A 27 -25.56 17.30 2.00
C LYS A 27 -27.05 16.91 1.88
N GLY A 28 -27.34 15.61 1.85
CA GLY A 28 -28.68 15.07 1.96
C GLY A 28 -29.33 15.35 3.33
N GLN A 29 -30.55 14.83 3.52
CA GLN A 29 -31.23 14.87 4.82
C GLN A 29 -31.56 13.44 5.27
N PRO A 30 -30.90 12.91 6.33
CA PRO A 30 -29.81 13.52 7.10
C PRO A 30 -28.48 13.65 6.30
N PRO A 31 -27.57 14.59 6.66
CA PRO A 31 -26.24 14.68 6.06
C PRO A 31 -25.44 13.42 6.31
N THR A 32 -24.79 12.90 5.28
CA THR A 32 -23.93 11.71 5.38
C THR A 32 -22.55 12.00 4.84
N GLY A 33 -21.55 11.29 5.30
CA GLY A 33 -20.18 11.52 4.84
C GLY A 33 -19.26 10.41 5.24
N HIS A 34 -17.98 10.59 4.91
CA HIS A 34 -16.94 9.70 5.34
C HIS A 34 -15.60 10.41 5.45
N PHE A 35 -14.72 9.83 6.25
CA PHE A 35 -13.32 10.23 6.28
C PHE A 35 -12.37 9.05 6.36
N LEU A 36 -11.13 9.30 5.95
CA LEU A 36 -10.03 8.34 5.89
C LEU A 36 -8.96 8.72 6.91
N ALA A 37 -8.84 7.96 7.99
CA ALA A 37 -7.81 8.15 9.00
C ALA A 37 -6.56 7.32 8.67
N CYS A 38 -5.51 7.99 8.18
CA CYS A 38 -4.19 7.38 7.98
C CYS A 38 -3.46 7.27 9.32
N VAL A 39 -3.04 6.07 9.70
CA VAL A 39 -2.26 5.84 10.92
C VAL A 39 -0.77 6.03 10.66
N THR A 40 -0.06 6.60 11.63
CA THR A 40 1.41 6.67 11.59
C THR A 40 2.00 5.42 12.24
N LEU A 41 2.70 4.60 11.47
CA LEU A 41 3.27 3.34 11.97
C LEU A 41 4.65 3.55 12.61
N PRO A 42 4.93 2.90 13.74
CA PRO A 42 6.29 2.84 14.28
C PRO A 42 7.18 2.00 13.35
N LYS A 43 8.43 2.41 13.16
CA LYS A 43 9.37 1.71 12.25
C LYS A 43 10.39 0.90 13.06
N PRO A 44 10.59 -0.41 12.77
CA PRO A 44 9.90 -1.23 11.78
C PRO A 44 8.54 -1.77 12.26
N PHE A 45 7.61 -1.99 11.32
CA PHE A 45 6.31 -2.63 11.57
C PHE A 45 6.11 -3.86 10.69
N TYR A 46 5.68 -4.99 11.29
CA TYR A 46 5.44 -6.25 10.59
C TYR A 46 4.00 -6.71 10.77
N VAL A 47 3.37 -7.17 9.69
CA VAL A 47 2.02 -7.73 9.70
C VAL A 47 2.08 -9.19 9.27
N LEU A 48 1.59 -10.09 10.12
CA LEU A 48 1.45 -11.50 9.81
C LEU A 48 0.20 -11.71 8.94
N ILE A 49 0.41 -11.97 7.66
CA ILE A 49 -0.62 -12.08 6.60
C ILE A 49 -0.70 -13.51 6.02
N PRO A 50 -1.82 -13.92 5.40
CA PRO A 50 -1.90 -15.22 4.74
C PRO A 50 -1.02 -15.28 3.49
N LYS A 51 -0.31 -16.40 3.29
CA LYS A 51 0.48 -16.61 2.06
C LYS A 51 -0.42 -16.77 0.84
N VAL A 52 -0.11 -16.04 -0.23
CA VAL A 52 -0.86 -16.10 -1.49
C VAL A 52 -0.75 -17.50 -2.15
N ASN A 53 0.42 -18.11 -2.08
CA ASN A 53 0.73 -19.38 -2.78
C ASN A 53 0.64 -20.62 -1.88
N ALA A 54 0.33 -20.47 -0.59
CA ALA A 54 0.25 -21.57 0.37
C ALA A 54 -0.94 -21.35 1.33
N PRO A 55 -2.14 -21.84 0.96
CA PRO A 55 -3.35 -21.64 1.76
C PRO A 55 -3.19 -22.19 3.19
N GLY A 56 -3.48 -21.37 4.19
CA GLY A 56 -3.38 -21.75 5.61
C GLY A 56 -2.01 -21.48 6.25
N GLU A 57 -0.99 -21.18 5.45
CA GLU A 57 0.28 -20.65 5.96
C GLU A 57 0.22 -19.12 6.08
N MET A 58 0.99 -18.60 7.03
CA MET A 58 1.15 -17.17 7.25
C MET A 58 2.60 -16.75 6.97
N GLU A 59 2.80 -15.48 6.65
CA GLU A 59 4.10 -14.86 6.43
C GLU A 59 4.14 -13.44 7.01
N ASP A 60 5.33 -12.99 7.42
CA ASP A 60 5.54 -11.64 7.91
C ASP A 60 5.76 -10.69 6.73
N LEU A 61 4.94 -9.64 6.66
CA LEU A 61 5.09 -8.54 5.72
C LEU A 61 5.59 -7.29 6.47
N GLY A 62 6.79 -6.84 6.15
CA GLY A 62 7.27 -5.52 6.57
C GLY A 62 6.54 -4.41 5.82
N VAL A 63 5.83 -3.55 6.55
CA VAL A 63 5.07 -2.42 6.00
C VAL A 63 5.53 -1.11 6.59
N GLU A 64 5.46 -0.04 5.79
CA GLU A 64 5.66 1.34 6.23
C GLU A 64 4.38 2.16 6.13
N TYR A 65 3.46 1.73 5.26
CA TYR A 65 2.17 2.36 5.05
C TYR A 65 1.09 1.28 5.03
N LEU A 66 -0.04 1.58 5.67
CA LEU A 66 -1.24 0.74 5.68
C LEU A 66 -2.44 1.55 5.18
N PRO A 67 -3.43 0.90 4.53
CA PRO A 67 -4.65 1.57 4.09
C PRO A 67 -5.30 2.39 5.21
N PRO A 68 -5.96 3.52 4.94
CA PRO A 68 -6.58 4.29 6.00
C PRO A 68 -7.75 3.54 6.65
N ILE A 69 -8.00 3.84 7.93
CA ILE A 69 -9.24 3.45 8.61
C ILE A 69 -10.35 4.34 8.06
N ARG A 70 -11.36 3.73 7.43
CA ARG A 70 -12.53 4.46 6.91
C ARG A 70 -13.61 4.54 7.98
N LEU A 71 -14.11 5.74 8.24
CA LEU A 71 -15.32 5.96 9.03
C LEU A 71 -16.37 6.63 8.16
N ASP A 72 -17.51 5.98 7.99
CA ASP A 72 -18.72 6.54 7.40
C ASP A 72 -19.63 7.03 8.52
N PHE A 73 -20.22 8.21 8.38
CA PHE A 73 -21.09 8.81 9.39
C PHE A 73 -22.38 9.37 8.77
N GLU A 74 -23.41 9.46 9.60
CA GLU A 74 -24.68 10.12 9.33
C GLU A 74 -25.04 11.01 10.54
N LEU A 75 -25.40 12.26 10.27
CA LEU A 75 -25.68 13.27 11.29
C LEU A 75 -27.20 13.38 11.52
N PRO A 76 -27.74 12.89 12.66
CA PRO A 76 -29.16 13.05 12.96
C PRO A 76 -29.50 14.51 13.29
N GLU A 77 -30.77 14.90 13.16
CA GLU A 77 -31.23 16.27 13.50
C GLU A 77 -30.97 16.66 14.97
N THR A 78 -30.82 15.66 15.84
CA THR A 78 -30.57 15.77 17.27
C THR A 78 -29.08 15.97 17.63
N TYR A 79 -28.16 15.84 16.68
CA TYR A 79 -26.72 16.08 16.89
C TYR A 79 -26.37 17.57 16.75
N PRO A 80 -25.52 18.16 17.60
CA PRO A 80 -24.81 17.52 18.72
C PRO A 80 -25.58 17.56 20.05
N SER A 81 -26.70 18.26 20.17
CA SER A 81 -27.27 18.50 21.52
C SER A 81 -27.80 17.28 22.28
N GLU A 82 -28.23 16.20 21.61
CA GLU A 82 -28.90 15.06 22.28
C GLU A 82 -28.29 13.69 21.93
N SER A 83 -27.81 13.50 20.69
CA SER A 83 -27.33 12.19 20.23
C SER A 83 -26.05 12.29 19.40
N PRO A 84 -25.15 11.29 19.46
CA PRO A 84 -23.96 11.25 18.61
C PRO A 84 -24.32 10.97 17.13
N PRO A 85 -23.37 11.19 16.21
CA PRO A 85 -23.46 10.69 14.84
C PRO A 85 -23.63 9.17 14.82
N SER A 86 -24.47 8.65 13.93
CA SER A 86 -24.43 7.23 13.63
C SER A 86 -23.22 6.98 12.73
N PHE A 87 -22.48 5.90 12.98
CA PHE A 87 -21.26 5.62 12.22
C PHE A 87 -21.08 4.15 11.87
N CYS A 88 -20.28 3.90 10.84
CA CYS A 88 -19.77 2.60 10.45
C CYS A 88 -18.25 2.70 10.21
N ILE A 89 -17.45 1.84 10.84
CA ILE A 89 -15.99 1.81 10.72
C ILE A 89 -15.54 0.59 9.92
N SER A 90 -14.60 0.78 8.99
CA SER A 90 -14.06 -0.28 8.13
C SER A 90 -12.56 -0.12 7.98
N CYS A 91 -11.83 -1.21 8.15
CA CYS A 91 -10.38 -1.23 7.95
C CYS A 91 -9.93 -2.63 7.55
N PRO A 92 -9.20 -2.79 6.44
CA PRO A 92 -8.81 -4.11 5.96
C PRO A 92 -7.76 -4.80 6.81
N TRP A 93 -6.96 -4.05 7.58
CA TRP A 93 -5.87 -4.59 8.41
C TRP A 93 -6.20 -4.58 9.90
N LEU A 94 -7.48 -4.50 10.28
CA LEU A 94 -7.91 -4.64 11.66
C LEU A 94 -8.85 -5.84 11.81
N THR A 95 -8.65 -6.61 12.88
CA THR A 95 -9.56 -7.68 13.28
C THR A 95 -10.92 -7.11 13.71
N LEU A 96 -11.97 -7.95 13.70
CA LEU A 96 -13.30 -7.54 14.15
C LEU A 96 -13.27 -7.02 15.59
N ARG A 97 -12.50 -7.68 16.48
CA ARG A 97 -12.35 -7.25 17.88
C ARG A 97 -11.63 -5.90 18.00
N GLU A 98 -10.69 -5.59 17.12
CA GLU A 98 -10.01 -4.30 17.10
C GLU A 98 -10.94 -3.19 16.61
N LEU A 99 -11.70 -3.44 15.55
CA LEU A 99 -12.73 -2.50 15.08
C LEU A 99 -13.79 -2.24 16.16
N GLU A 100 -14.19 -3.27 16.92
CA GLU A 100 -15.08 -3.13 18.09
C GLU A 100 -14.47 -2.26 19.18
N ARG A 101 -13.18 -2.47 19.49
CA ARG A 101 -12.46 -1.63 20.48
C ARG A 101 -12.41 -0.17 20.04
N LEU A 102 -12.15 0.10 18.76
CA LEU A 102 -12.18 1.46 18.22
C LEU A 102 -13.59 2.05 18.25
N SER A 103 -14.61 1.27 17.89
CA SER A 103 -16.01 1.73 17.95
C SER A 103 -16.41 2.12 19.37
N LEU A 104 -16.01 1.32 20.37
CA LEU A 104 -16.22 1.64 21.78
C LEU A 104 -15.43 2.88 22.21
N ALA A 105 -14.21 3.08 21.70
CA ALA A 105 -13.41 4.28 21.99
C ALA A 105 -14.07 5.55 21.44
N LEU A 106 -14.68 5.48 20.25
CA LEU A 106 -15.46 6.58 19.66
C LEU A 106 -16.71 6.89 20.48
N ASP A 107 -17.43 5.87 20.94
CA ASP A 107 -18.57 6.03 21.86
C ASP A 107 -18.14 6.70 23.18
N GLN A 108 -17.03 6.25 23.75
CA GLN A 108 -16.48 6.86 24.98
C GLN A 108 -16.01 8.29 24.74
N CYS A 109 -15.49 8.61 23.56
CA CYS A 109 -15.10 9.96 23.19
C CYS A 109 -16.31 10.91 23.24
N TRP A 110 -17.45 10.49 22.71
CA TRP A 110 -18.71 11.23 22.83
C TRP A 110 -19.16 11.37 24.29
N GLN A 111 -19.09 10.30 25.09
CA GLN A 111 -19.55 10.32 26.48
C GLN A 111 -18.74 11.25 27.39
N ARG A 112 -17.45 11.50 27.08
CA ARG A 112 -16.59 12.38 27.87
C ARG A 112 -16.98 13.85 27.71
N GLU A 113 -17.35 14.25 26.49
CA GLU A 113 -17.77 15.59 26.15
C GLU A 113 -19.07 15.48 25.35
N PRO A 114 -20.22 15.25 26.03
CA PRO A 114 -21.50 15.24 25.36
C PRO A 114 -21.89 16.66 24.95
N ASN A 115 -22.77 16.77 23.95
CA ASN A 115 -23.35 18.03 23.49
C ASN A 115 -22.37 18.97 22.77
N VAL A 116 -21.28 18.43 22.22
CA VAL A 116 -20.34 19.16 21.36
C VAL A 116 -20.12 18.39 20.05
N VAL A 117 -19.60 19.08 19.04
CA VAL A 117 -19.23 18.49 17.76
C VAL A 117 -17.99 17.59 17.91
N VAL A 118 -17.98 16.39 17.30
CA VAL A 118 -16.98 15.33 17.60
C VAL A 118 -16.25 14.74 16.40
N LEU A 119 -16.62 15.03 15.15
CA LEU A 119 -16.03 14.40 13.98
C LEU A 119 -14.52 14.66 13.86
N TYR A 120 -14.06 15.88 14.14
CA TYR A 120 -12.62 16.19 14.17
C TYR A 120 -11.89 15.37 15.24
N ARG A 121 -12.48 15.26 16.43
CA ARG A 121 -11.90 14.50 17.55
C ARG A 121 -11.85 13.00 17.23
N TRP A 122 -12.90 12.46 16.63
CA TRP A 122 -12.95 11.08 16.15
C TRP A 122 -11.89 10.81 15.09
N MET A 123 -11.72 11.70 14.12
CA MET A 123 -10.65 11.62 13.12
C MET A 123 -9.28 11.58 13.80
N LYS A 124 -9.04 12.46 14.79
CA LYS A 124 -7.78 12.51 15.51
C LYS A 124 -7.51 11.27 16.35
N LEU A 125 -8.52 10.75 17.05
CA LEU A 125 -8.42 9.49 17.79
C LEU A 125 -8.01 8.35 16.85
N LEU A 126 -8.60 8.27 15.66
CA LEU A 126 -8.28 7.21 14.70
C LEU A 126 -6.92 7.38 14.02
N GLN A 127 -6.43 8.60 13.81
CA GLN A 127 -5.13 8.87 13.19
C GLN A 127 -3.96 8.69 14.18
N ASP A 128 -4.11 9.28 15.37
CA ASP A 128 -2.99 9.52 16.29
C ASP A 128 -3.00 8.54 17.48
N GLU A 129 -4.18 8.08 17.93
CA GLU A 129 -4.35 7.29 19.16
C GLU A 129 -4.74 5.82 18.89
N ALA A 130 -5.07 5.45 17.64
CA ALA A 130 -5.59 4.12 17.32
C ALA A 130 -4.62 2.98 17.68
N LEU A 131 -3.33 3.11 17.34
CA LEU A 131 -2.34 2.07 17.62
C LEU A 131 -2.13 1.86 19.12
N GLU A 132 -2.11 2.94 19.89
CA GLU A 132 -2.01 2.90 21.36
C GLU A 132 -3.25 2.22 21.96
N HIS A 133 -4.45 2.62 21.53
CA HIS A 133 -5.71 2.00 21.96
C HIS A 133 -5.78 0.50 21.63
N LEU A 134 -5.23 0.10 20.49
CA LEU A 134 -5.20 -1.29 20.06
C LEU A 134 -4.05 -2.11 20.66
N GLN A 135 -3.06 -1.44 21.27
CA GLN A 135 -1.82 -2.01 21.79
C GLN A 135 -0.97 -2.64 20.69
N LEU A 136 -0.89 -1.97 19.54
CA LEU A 136 -0.07 -2.38 18.40
C LEU A 136 1.27 -1.63 18.43
N GLU A 137 2.34 -2.35 18.78
CA GLU A 137 3.70 -1.80 18.81
C GLU A 137 4.40 -2.06 17.49
N THR A 138 5.15 -3.17 17.35
CA THR A 138 5.92 -3.45 16.13
C THR A 138 5.32 -4.54 15.25
N ASN A 139 4.38 -5.33 15.80
CA ASN A 139 3.85 -6.52 15.13
C ASN A 139 2.32 -6.56 15.23
N HIS A 140 1.67 -7.01 14.16
CA HIS A 140 0.22 -7.21 14.12
C HIS A 140 -0.13 -8.51 13.41
N SER A 141 -1.13 -9.26 13.92
CA SER A 141 -1.52 -10.56 13.35
C SER A 141 -2.92 -10.53 12.77
N LEU A 142 -3.03 -10.78 11.45
CA LEU A 142 -4.31 -10.88 10.76
C LEU A 142 -4.90 -12.29 10.75
N LYS A 143 -4.27 -13.25 11.44
CA LYS A 143 -4.79 -14.62 11.56
C LYS A 143 -6.22 -14.67 12.11
N PRO A 144 -6.59 -13.93 13.19
CA PRO A 144 -7.96 -13.92 13.69
C PRO A 144 -8.94 -13.37 12.65
N LEU A 145 -8.57 -12.29 11.95
CA LEU A 145 -9.40 -11.71 10.90
C LEU A 145 -9.66 -12.71 9.77
N VAL A 146 -8.63 -13.40 9.29
CA VAL A 146 -8.77 -14.43 8.24
C VAL A 146 -9.72 -15.55 8.66
N GLN A 147 -9.66 -15.98 9.93
CA GLN A 147 -10.55 -17.00 10.48
C GLN A 147 -12.00 -16.53 10.54
N ASP A 148 -12.22 -15.30 11.01
CA ASP A 148 -13.54 -14.68 11.09
C ASP A 148 -14.15 -14.52 9.68
N LEU A 149 -13.38 -14.03 8.71
CA LEU A 149 -13.81 -13.83 7.32
C LEU A 149 -14.11 -15.15 6.59
N ALA A 150 -13.40 -16.23 6.91
CA ALA A 150 -13.66 -17.55 6.33
C ALA A 150 -14.98 -18.16 6.84
N TRP A 151 -15.42 -17.81 8.05
CA TRP A 151 -16.64 -18.35 8.67
C TRP A 151 -17.89 -17.53 8.34
N LEU A 152 -17.76 -16.24 8.05
CA LEU A 152 -18.91 -15.39 7.76
C LEU A 152 -19.67 -15.87 6.50
N PRO A 153 -21.02 -15.90 6.52
CA PRO A 153 -21.78 -16.30 5.35
C PRO A 153 -21.61 -15.26 4.24
N SER A 154 -21.19 -15.69 3.05
CA SER A 154 -20.88 -14.86 1.88
C SER A 154 -22.12 -14.21 1.23
N ARG A 155 -22.98 -13.53 2.00
CA ARG A 155 -24.19 -12.86 1.51
C ARG A 155 -24.06 -11.33 1.62
N PRO A 156 -23.62 -10.65 0.54
CA PRO A 156 -23.35 -9.20 0.55
C PRO A 156 -24.58 -8.32 0.84
N GLY A 157 -25.79 -8.83 0.60
CA GLY A 157 -27.02 -8.01 0.56
C GLY A 157 -27.70 -7.74 1.90
N GLU A 158 -27.56 -8.61 2.90
CA GLU A 158 -28.18 -8.41 4.23
C GLU A 158 -27.27 -7.67 5.20
N TRP A 159 -25.96 -7.85 5.05
CA TRP A 159 -24.93 -7.25 5.89
C TRP A 159 -24.90 -5.71 5.79
N ARG A 160 -25.00 -5.16 4.57
CA ARG A 160 -25.04 -3.71 4.31
C ARG A 160 -26.24 -3.00 4.93
N LYS A 161 -27.34 -3.71 5.19
CA LYS A 161 -28.57 -3.14 5.76
C LYS A 161 -28.51 -2.96 7.28
N ARG A 162 -27.41 -3.36 7.93
CA ARG A 162 -27.24 -3.39 9.40
C ARG A 162 -26.06 -2.55 9.92
N CYS A 163 -25.21 -1.97 9.06
CA CYS A 163 -24.33 -0.84 9.45
C CYS A 163 -25.23 0.19 10.16
N PHE A 164 -24.75 0.85 11.22
CA PHE A 164 -25.46 1.85 12.05
C PHE A 164 -26.34 1.35 13.21
N GLN A 165 -26.60 0.03 13.35
CA GLN A 165 -27.30 -0.47 14.55
C GLN A 165 -26.29 -0.88 15.62
N SER A 166 -26.35 -0.30 16.81
CA SER A 166 -25.60 -0.81 17.97
C SER A 166 -26.26 -2.11 18.48
N ARG A 167 -25.42 -3.11 18.75
CA ARG A 167 -25.68 -4.36 19.50
C ARG A 167 -27.13 -4.87 19.52
N GLY A 168 -27.49 -5.69 18.52
CA GLY A 168 -28.54 -6.71 18.63
C GLY A 168 -28.01 -8.06 19.16
N LYS A 169 -28.73 -9.17 18.92
CA LYS A 169 -28.35 -10.56 19.28
C LYS A 169 -27.12 -11.14 18.53
N LEU A 170 -26.28 -10.30 17.92
CA LEU A 170 -25.14 -10.76 17.12
C LEU A 170 -23.88 -10.92 17.96
N GLN A 171 -22.96 -11.77 17.47
CA GLN A 171 -21.66 -12.02 18.10
C GLN A 171 -20.67 -10.86 17.94
N TYR A 172 -20.93 -9.91 17.03
CA TYR A 172 -20.05 -8.79 16.69
C TYR A 172 -20.81 -7.45 16.59
N ASP A 173 -20.11 -6.32 16.71
CA ASP A 173 -20.66 -4.98 16.48
C ASP A 173 -20.93 -4.74 14.98
N CYS A 174 -22.19 -4.61 14.58
CA CYS A 174 -22.57 -4.41 13.19
C CYS A 174 -22.26 -3.01 12.63
N ARG A 175 -21.73 -2.08 13.45
CA ARG A 175 -21.07 -0.86 12.97
C ARG A 175 -19.68 -1.13 12.41
N CYS A 176 -19.12 -2.31 12.62
CA CYS A 176 -17.87 -2.70 12.01
C CYS A 176 -18.16 -3.34 10.65
N PHE A 177 -17.36 -2.97 9.63
CA PHE A 177 -17.14 -3.76 8.43
C PHE A 177 -18.22 -3.56 7.31
N LYS A 178 -18.18 -2.39 6.66
CA LYS A 178 -19.09 -2.00 5.56
C LYS A 178 -18.91 -2.81 4.27
N GLU A 179 -17.70 -3.31 4.03
CA GLU A 179 -17.31 -3.96 2.78
C GLU A 179 -16.84 -5.39 3.03
N TRP A 180 -17.40 -6.35 2.30
CA TRP A 180 -16.93 -7.73 2.34
C TRP A 180 -15.53 -7.81 1.75
N LEU A 181 -14.55 -8.20 2.56
CA LEU A 181 -13.19 -8.45 2.11
C LEU A 181 -12.96 -9.96 1.97
N ASP A 182 -12.62 -10.41 0.76
CA ASP A 182 -12.12 -11.77 0.58
C ASP A 182 -10.74 -11.88 1.27
N HIS A 183 -10.61 -12.78 2.24
CA HIS A 183 -9.37 -13.04 2.97
C HIS A 183 -8.18 -13.36 2.04
N ARG A 184 -8.43 -13.89 0.84
CA ARG A 184 -7.39 -14.16 -0.17
C ARG A 184 -6.82 -12.89 -0.80
N GLN A 185 -7.60 -11.81 -0.81
CA GLN A 185 -7.21 -10.51 -1.38
C GLN A 185 -6.49 -9.62 -0.36
N LEU A 186 -6.49 -9.99 0.93
CA LEU A 186 -5.89 -9.20 1.99
C LEU A 186 -4.38 -8.99 1.79
N ALA A 187 -3.64 -10.08 1.59
CA ALA A 187 -2.19 -10.04 1.36
C ALA A 187 -1.79 -9.21 0.12
N PRO A 188 -2.34 -9.45 -1.10
CA PRO A 188 -1.97 -8.67 -2.27
C PRO A 188 -2.36 -7.19 -2.13
N MET A 189 -3.52 -6.89 -1.53
CA MET A 189 -3.95 -5.50 -1.31
C MET A 189 -3.02 -4.72 -0.38
N LEU A 190 -2.59 -5.32 0.75
CA LEU A 190 -1.66 -4.65 1.66
C LEU A 190 -0.28 -4.43 1.04
N ARG A 191 0.21 -5.40 0.25
CA ARG A 191 1.47 -5.28 -0.49
C ARG A 191 1.40 -4.15 -1.52
N GLU A 192 0.34 -4.14 -2.30
CA GLU A 192 0.13 -3.14 -3.35
C GLU A 192 0.01 -1.74 -2.74
N TYR A 193 -0.82 -1.57 -1.72
CA TYR A 193 -0.99 -0.28 -1.05
C TYR A 193 0.33 0.24 -0.47
N ASN A 194 1.07 -0.60 0.26
CA ASN A 194 2.36 -0.24 0.82
C ASN A 194 3.38 0.16 -0.27
N ALA A 195 3.40 -0.55 -1.41
CA ALA A 195 4.28 -0.23 -2.53
C ALA A 195 3.87 1.09 -3.22
N GLN A 196 2.58 1.31 -3.45
CA GLN A 196 2.04 2.54 -4.04
C GLN A 196 2.31 3.75 -3.15
N GLU A 197 2.10 3.65 -1.84
CA GLU A 197 2.34 4.77 -0.93
C GLU A 197 3.83 5.08 -0.76
N LYS A 198 4.69 4.05 -0.70
CA LYS A 198 6.14 4.24 -0.80
C LYS A 198 6.52 5.03 -2.04
N ARG A 199 5.95 4.66 -3.19
CA ARG A 199 6.20 5.36 -4.45
C ARG A 199 5.67 6.80 -4.42
N ARG A 200 4.46 7.02 -3.91
CA ARG A 200 3.85 8.36 -3.82
C ARG A 200 4.67 9.30 -2.93
N VAL A 201 5.12 8.82 -1.76
CA VAL A 201 5.96 9.60 -0.85
C VAL A 201 7.30 9.90 -1.50
N PHE A 202 7.94 8.88 -2.08
CA PHE A 202 9.19 9.06 -2.83
C PHE A 202 9.05 10.09 -3.95
N ASP A 203 7.97 10.02 -4.73
CA ASP A 203 7.72 10.91 -5.87
C ASP A 203 7.56 12.39 -5.46
N SER A 204 7.14 12.63 -4.22
CA SER A 204 6.97 13.95 -3.61
C SER A 204 8.21 14.48 -2.88
N GLU A 205 9.20 13.62 -2.62
CA GLU A 205 10.42 13.97 -1.89
C GLU A 205 11.43 14.68 -2.81
N TRP A 206 12.18 15.65 -2.27
CA TRP A 206 13.28 16.28 -3.00
C TRP A 206 14.58 15.50 -2.81
N LEU A 207 15.17 15.06 -3.91
CA LEU A 207 16.38 14.25 -3.92
C LEU A 207 17.47 14.90 -4.76
N THR A 208 18.73 14.73 -4.37
CA THR A 208 19.89 15.21 -5.13
C THR A 208 20.56 14.05 -5.85
N CYS A 209 20.70 14.15 -7.17
CA CYS A 209 21.34 13.10 -7.97
C CYS A 209 22.85 13.13 -7.80
N GLN A 210 23.48 11.99 -7.50
CA GLN A 210 24.93 11.90 -7.31
C GLN A 210 25.74 11.99 -8.62
N VAL A 211 25.08 11.89 -9.78
CA VAL A 211 25.74 11.98 -11.10
C VAL A 211 25.76 13.41 -11.63
N CYS A 212 24.60 14.08 -11.66
CA CYS A 212 24.50 15.46 -12.16
C CYS A 212 24.46 16.53 -11.06
N LEU A 213 24.44 16.14 -9.79
CA LEU A 213 24.40 17.02 -8.62
C LEU A 213 23.21 17.99 -8.58
N THR A 214 22.18 17.74 -9.39
CA THR A 214 20.95 18.54 -9.42
C THR A 214 19.91 17.98 -8.45
N SER A 215 19.24 18.85 -7.70
CA SER A 215 18.08 18.50 -6.89
C SER A 215 16.81 18.53 -7.72
N LYS A 216 16.06 17.42 -7.70
CA LYS A 216 14.79 17.26 -8.42
C LYS A 216 13.80 16.50 -7.53
N LEU A 217 12.53 16.46 -7.93
CA LEU A 217 11.53 15.65 -7.21
C LEU A 217 11.76 14.17 -7.49
N GLY A 218 11.46 13.29 -6.53
CA GLY A 218 11.69 11.85 -6.66
C GLY A 218 10.91 11.21 -7.81
N ARG A 219 9.85 11.86 -8.32
CA ARG A 219 9.17 11.44 -9.56
C ARG A 219 10.09 11.41 -10.78
N GLU A 220 11.16 12.20 -10.76
CA GLU A 220 12.20 12.27 -11.79
C GLU A 220 13.36 11.30 -11.49
N PHE A 221 13.30 10.56 -10.39
CA PHE A 221 14.26 9.54 -9.99
C PHE A 221 13.71 8.13 -10.19
N GLU A 222 14.61 7.19 -10.40
CA GLU A 222 14.32 5.77 -10.43
C GLU A 222 15.32 5.03 -9.53
N PRO A 223 14.85 4.32 -8.48
CA PRO A 223 15.71 3.47 -7.66
C PRO A 223 16.06 2.17 -8.40
N LEU A 224 17.34 1.80 -8.40
CA LEU A 224 17.78 0.56 -9.03
C LEU A 224 17.33 -0.67 -8.25
N VAL A 225 16.69 -1.63 -8.94
CA VAL A 225 16.25 -2.89 -8.34
C VAL A 225 17.48 -3.68 -7.88
N GLY A 226 17.52 -4.05 -6.60
CA GLY A 226 18.62 -4.80 -5.99
C GLY A 226 19.47 -3.98 -5.01
N CYS A 227 19.86 -2.75 -5.37
CA CYS A 227 20.64 -1.87 -4.47
C CYS A 227 19.85 -0.71 -3.87
N GLY A 228 18.73 -0.32 -4.48
CA GLY A 228 17.86 0.75 -3.98
C GLY A 228 18.39 2.18 -4.16
N HIS A 229 19.56 2.37 -4.77
CA HIS A 229 20.12 3.71 -5.00
C HIS A 229 19.29 4.50 -6.02
N PRO A 230 18.78 5.69 -5.65
CA PRO A 230 17.99 6.53 -6.55
C PRO A 230 18.89 7.43 -7.40
N PHE A 231 18.67 7.44 -8.71
CA PHE A 231 19.30 8.38 -9.65
C PHE A 231 18.25 9.03 -10.53
N CYS A 232 18.51 10.23 -11.02
CA CYS A 232 17.57 10.87 -11.93
C CYS A 232 17.49 10.09 -13.26
N ARG A 233 16.31 10.06 -13.86
CA ARG A 233 16.02 9.29 -15.08
C ARG A 233 16.96 9.66 -16.22
N GLU A 234 17.21 10.96 -16.42
CA GLU A 234 18.15 11.46 -17.44
C GLU A 234 19.55 10.85 -17.31
N CYS A 235 20.11 10.81 -16.10
CA CYS A 235 21.44 10.24 -15.87
C CYS A 235 21.45 8.73 -16.03
N LEU A 236 20.41 8.03 -15.58
CA LEU A 236 20.31 6.58 -15.76
C LEU A 236 20.17 6.19 -17.23
N GLU A 237 19.33 6.90 -17.98
CA GLU A 237 19.14 6.67 -19.41
C GLU A 237 20.45 6.86 -20.19
N GLN A 238 21.17 7.95 -19.92
CA GLN A 238 22.46 8.21 -20.56
C GLN A 238 23.51 7.16 -20.19
N HIS A 239 23.61 6.82 -18.90
CA HIS A 239 24.53 5.80 -18.42
C HIS A 239 24.26 4.44 -19.06
N PHE A 240 23.00 4.01 -19.08
CA PHE A 240 22.61 2.74 -19.67
C PHE A 240 22.81 2.70 -21.18
N ARG A 241 22.49 3.79 -21.88
CA ARG A 241 22.74 3.88 -23.32
C ARG A 241 24.23 3.71 -23.65
N ILE A 242 25.10 4.43 -22.96
CA ILE A 242 26.55 4.36 -23.18
C ILE A 242 27.06 2.95 -22.89
N GLN A 243 26.60 2.32 -21.80
CA GLN A 243 27.05 0.98 -21.44
C GLN A 243 26.57 -0.09 -22.42
N VAL A 244 25.32 -0.03 -22.91
CA VAL A 244 24.82 -0.92 -23.96
C VAL A 244 25.61 -0.75 -25.26
N GLU A 245 25.90 0.49 -25.68
CA GLU A 245 26.70 0.77 -26.88
C GLU A 245 28.15 0.27 -26.75
N SER A 246 28.72 0.31 -25.55
CA SER A 246 30.06 -0.19 -25.27
C SER A 246 30.15 -1.72 -25.11
N GLY A 247 29.02 -2.43 -25.02
CA GLY A 247 28.99 -3.86 -24.71
C GLY A 247 29.49 -4.17 -23.29
N ALA A 248 29.34 -3.23 -22.36
CA ALA A 248 29.67 -3.41 -20.95
C ALA A 248 28.43 -3.86 -20.16
N THR A 249 28.66 -4.54 -19.04
CA THR A 249 27.57 -4.94 -18.13
C THR A 249 26.93 -3.73 -17.47
N LEU A 250 25.60 -3.66 -17.44
CA LEU A 250 24.85 -2.54 -16.87
C LEU A 250 24.91 -2.55 -15.35
N CYS A 251 25.81 -1.75 -14.79
CA CYS A 251 26.00 -1.65 -13.34
C CYS A 251 25.45 -0.34 -12.77
N CYS A 252 25.14 -0.36 -11.47
CA CYS A 252 24.79 0.82 -10.71
C CYS A 252 25.88 1.92 -10.82
N PRO A 253 25.51 3.19 -11.09
CA PRO A 253 26.48 4.29 -11.12
C PRO A 253 27.15 4.60 -9.77
N GLN A 254 26.62 4.07 -8.66
CA GLN A 254 27.15 4.33 -7.32
C GLN A 254 28.53 3.70 -7.14
N GLU A 255 29.48 4.49 -6.61
CA GLU A 255 30.81 3.99 -6.27
C GLU A 255 30.75 2.81 -5.29
N GLY A 256 31.47 1.73 -5.60
CA GLY A 256 31.51 0.52 -4.78
C GLY A 256 30.30 -0.40 -4.92
N CYS A 257 29.30 -0.04 -5.73
CA CYS A 257 28.13 -0.88 -5.97
C CYS A 257 28.35 -1.81 -7.18
N THR A 258 28.20 -3.11 -6.97
CA THR A 258 28.31 -4.15 -8.02
C THR A 258 26.94 -4.65 -8.49
N ALA A 259 25.85 -3.99 -8.09
CA ALA A 259 24.51 -4.39 -8.48
C ALA A 259 24.29 -4.16 -9.98
N GLN A 260 23.82 -5.20 -10.67
CA GLN A 260 23.47 -5.15 -12.08
C GLN A 260 22.01 -4.74 -12.27
N ALA A 261 21.74 -3.94 -13.28
CA ALA A 261 20.40 -3.52 -13.62
C ALA A 261 19.59 -4.68 -14.23
N LEU A 262 18.36 -4.87 -13.74
CA LEU A 262 17.46 -5.90 -14.24
C LEU A 262 17.03 -5.57 -15.68
N PRO A 263 16.97 -6.54 -16.61
CA PRO A 263 16.62 -6.28 -18.01
C PRO A 263 15.25 -5.59 -18.18
N THR A 264 14.28 -5.95 -17.35
CA THR A 264 12.94 -5.34 -17.33
C THR A 264 12.99 -3.86 -16.96
N GLN A 265 13.83 -3.49 -15.98
CA GLN A 265 14.01 -2.10 -15.57
C GLN A 265 14.75 -1.30 -16.65
N VAL A 266 15.75 -1.91 -17.30
CA VAL A 266 16.48 -1.28 -18.41
C VAL A 266 15.53 -1.00 -19.58
N LYS A 267 14.74 -1.99 -20.01
CA LYS A 267 13.71 -1.81 -21.05
C LYS A 267 12.74 -0.67 -20.74
N ALA A 268 12.28 -0.55 -19.49
CA ALA A 268 11.38 0.51 -19.08
C ALA A 268 12.01 1.92 -19.18
N LEU A 269 13.33 2.05 -19.00
CA LEU A 269 14.04 3.33 -19.01
C LEU A 269 14.56 3.72 -20.40
N VAL A 270 15.27 2.83 -21.10
CA VAL A 270 15.91 3.14 -22.40
C VAL A 270 15.08 2.76 -23.62
N GLY A 271 13.92 2.12 -23.41
CA GLY A 271 13.02 1.65 -24.46
C GLY A 271 13.39 0.28 -25.04
N GLU A 272 12.48 -0.27 -25.84
CA GLU A 272 12.52 -1.66 -26.32
C GLU A 272 13.78 -1.97 -27.15
N ALA A 273 14.20 -1.07 -28.04
CA ALA A 273 15.30 -1.33 -28.96
C ALA A 273 16.66 -1.52 -28.25
N LEU A 274 16.97 -0.67 -27.27
CA LEU A 274 18.20 -0.78 -26.48
C LEU A 274 18.09 -1.89 -25.43
N GLY A 275 16.90 -2.10 -24.87
CA GLY A 275 16.65 -3.18 -23.92
C GLY A 275 16.80 -4.57 -24.55
N THR A 276 16.33 -4.79 -25.78
CA THR A 276 16.54 -6.07 -26.49
C THR A 276 18.03 -6.32 -26.78
N ARG A 277 18.78 -5.29 -27.19
CA ARG A 277 20.23 -5.41 -27.37
C ARG A 277 20.95 -5.78 -26.07
N TYR A 278 20.52 -5.22 -24.94
CA TYR A 278 21.06 -5.59 -23.64
C TYR A 278 20.76 -7.05 -23.29
N GLU A 279 19.53 -7.53 -23.54
CA GLU A 279 19.17 -8.94 -23.33
C GLU A 279 19.98 -9.89 -24.22
N GLU A 280 20.15 -9.57 -25.50
CA GLU A 280 21.01 -10.32 -26.43
C GLU A 280 22.45 -10.36 -25.94
N HIS A 281 22.95 -9.24 -25.41
CA HIS A 281 24.29 -9.15 -24.85
C HIS A 281 24.45 -9.99 -23.58
N LEU A 282 23.50 -9.93 -22.65
CA LEU A 282 23.48 -10.78 -21.45
C LEU A 282 23.42 -12.27 -21.81
N LEU A 283 22.58 -12.64 -22.77
CA LEU A 283 22.49 -14.01 -23.28
C LEU A 283 23.83 -14.44 -23.90
N SER A 284 24.43 -13.58 -24.73
CA SER A 284 25.72 -13.87 -25.36
C SER A 284 26.85 -14.03 -24.34
N GLN A 285 26.94 -13.15 -23.33
CA GLN A 285 27.90 -13.29 -22.23
C GLN A 285 27.67 -14.58 -21.43
N TYR A 286 26.41 -14.90 -21.11
CA TYR A 286 26.07 -16.13 -20.41
C TYR A 286 26.51 -17.35 -21.20
N LEU A 287 26.16 -17.44 -22.50
CA LEU A 287 26.55 -18.56 -23.36
C LEU A 287 28.07 -18.69 -23.49
N ALA A 288 28.80 -17.56 -23.60
CA ALA A 288 30.26 -17.56 -23.68
C ALA A 288 30.94 -17.98 -22.36
N SER A 289 30.28 -17.82 -21.22
CA SER A 289 30.81 -18.23 -19.91
C SER A 289 30.70 -19.74 -19.64
N GLN A 290 29.86 -20.45 -20.40
CA GLN A 290 29.69 -21.90 -20.22
C GLN A 290 30.77 -22.67 -20.97
N ALA A 291 31.46 -23.57 -20.28
CA ALA A 291 32.58 -24.33 -20.83
C ALA A 291 32.14 -25.48 -21.77
N ASP A 292 30.87 -25.88 -21.71
CA ASP A 292 30.25 -26.97 -22.46
C ASP A 292 29.45 -26.45 -23.67
N LEU A 293 29.58 -25.19 -24.05
CA LEU A 293 28.93 -24.62 -25.23
C LEU A 293 29.94 -24.32 -26.33
N THR A 294 29.66 -24.83 -27.53
CA THR A 294 30.35 -24.42 -28.76
C THR A 294 29.37 -23.85 -29.77
N TYR A 295 29.84 -23.09 -30.74
CA TYR A 295 29.00 -22.52 -31.80
C TYR A 295 29.12 -23.34 -33.08
N CYS A 296 27.99 -23.53 -33.78
CA CYS A 296 27.99 -24.22 -35.07
C CYS A 296 28.95 -23.50 -36.05
N PRO A 297 29.96 -24.19 -36.61
CA PRO A 297 30.96 -23.56 -37.48
C PRO A 297 30.40 -23.12 -38.83
N ARG A 298 29.17 -23.53 -39.18
CA ARG A 298 28.48 -23.03 -40.37
C ARG A 298 28.14 -21.55 -40.14
N LEU A 299 28.76 -20.67 -40.93
CA LEU A 299 28.61 -19.21 -40.85
C LEU A 299 27.16 -18.72 -40.93
N GLN A 300 26.29 -19.48 -41.60
CA GLN A 300 24.85 -19.16 -41.73
C GLN A 300 24.01 -19.62 -40.54
N CYS A 301 24.57 -20.43 -39.65
CA CYS A 301 23.86 -21.02 -38.51
C CYS A 301 24.33 -20.40 -37.19
N GLN A 302 25.62 -20.52 -36.84
CA GLN A 302 26.22 -20.00 -35.59
C GLN A 302 25.37 -20.24 -34.32
N GLN A 303 24.53 -21.27 -34.30
CA GLN A 303 23.71 -21.61 -33.13
C GLN A 303 24.60 -22.22 -32.04
N ALA A 304 24.36 -21.86 -30.78
CA ALA A 304 25.03 -22.48 -29.63
C ALA A 304 24.56 -23.93 -29.45
N VAL A 305 25.51 -24.85 -29.23
CA VAL A 305 25.29 -26.29 -29.08
C VAL A 305 26.04 -26.78 -27.84
N VAL A 306 25.37 -27.57 -27.01
CA VAL A 306 25.99 -28.22 -25.84
C VAL A 306 26.87 -29.37 -26.30
N THR A 307 28.15 -29.35 -25.92
CA THR A 307 29.10 -30.43 -26.14
C THR A 307 29.15 -31.33 -24.91
N GLU A 308 28.79 -32.60 -25.08
CA GLU A 308 29.07 -33.61 -24.07
C GLU A 308 30.56 -33.98 -24.12
N PRO A 309 31.30 -33.94 -22.99
CA PRO A 309 32.75 -34.10 -22.98
C PRO A 309 33.26 -35.51 -23.37
N ASP A 310 32.37 -36.52 -23.50
CA ASP A 310 32.75 -37.93 -23.58
C ASP A 310 32.32 -38.68 -24.86
N LEU A 311 31.87 -37.99 -25.93
CA LEU A 311 31.55 -38.66 -27.20
C LEU A 311 32.68 -38.48 -28.22
N PRO A 312 33.41 -39.56 -28.59
CA PRO A 312 34.45 -39.47 -29.59
C PRO A 312 33.84 -39.16 -30.97
N MET A 313 34.45 -38.19 -31.67
CA MET A 313 34.16 -37.85 -33.07
C MET A 313 34.44 -39.02 -34.03
#